data_AF-A0A914KQP0-F1
#
_entry.id   AF-A0A914KQP0-F1
#
_cell.length_a   1.000
_cell.length_b   1.000
_cell.length_c   1.000
_cell.angle_alpha   90.00
_cell.angle_beta   90.00
_cell.angle_gamma   90.00
#
_symmetry.space_group_name_H-M   'P 1'
#
loop_
_entity.id
_entity.type
_entity.pdbx_description
1 polymer ?
#
loop_
_entity_poly.entity_id
_entity_poly.type
_entity_poly.pdbx_seq_one_letter_code
_entity_poly.pdbx_strand_id
1 'polypeptide(L)'
;MFDEYEKEIQTELNIDSPLPSPSELNARQKAEVEVIEYLHATKLSVGSDPFMFWTGENAIKWPLLATLAKKYFSAPATSSESELLFSTAGQIVSNLRKRLLPENIEKLLFLHHNLKIYNFCYE
;
A
#
# COMPACT_ATOMS: atom_id res chain seq x y z
N MET A 1 7.39 16.65 18.32
CA MET A 1 6.29 16.19 17.43
C MET A 1 6.12 14.67 17.48
N PHE A 2 7.01 13.83 16.92
CA PHE A 2 6.89 12.37 17.03
C PHE A 2 7.20 11.85 18.45
N ASP A 3 8.25 12.38 19.10
CA ASP A 3 8.62 12.01 20.48
C ASP A 3 7.57 12.45 21.53
N GLU A 4 6.79 13.49 21.20
CA GLU A 4 5.65 13.96 22.01
C GLU A 4 4.47 13.00 21.87
N TYR A 5 4.18 12.56 20.64
CA TYR A 5 3.12 11.60 20.35
C TYR A 5 3.41 10.23 20.98
N GLU A 6 4.67 9.77 20.96
CA GLU A 6 5.07 8.56 21.69
C GLU A 6 4.89 8.70 23.20
N LYS A 7 5.24 9.86 23.77
CA LYS A 7 4.99 10.13 25.20
C LYS A 7 3.50 10.19 25.54
N GLU A 8 2.67 10.73 24.67
CA GLU A 8 1.22 10.80 24.85
C GLU A 8 0.59 9.40 24.82
N ILE A 9 1.00 8.55 23.87
CA ILE A 9 0.60 7.13 23.81
C ILE A 9 1.06 6.35 25.06
N GLN A 10 2.31 6.55 25.51
CA GLN A 10 2.81 5.89 26.72
C GLN A 10 2.08 6.34 27.99
N THR A 11 1.56 7.58 28.01
CA THR A 11 0.80 8.13 29.14
C THR A 11 -0.64 7.61 29.17
N GLU A 12 -1.29 7.46 28.00
CA GLU A 12 -2.66 6.92 27.90
C GLU A 12 -2.76 5.41 28.15
N LEU A 13 -1.66 4.66 28.00
CA LEU A 13 -1.65 3.20 28.12
C LEU A 13 -1.49 2.65 29.55
N ASN A 14 -1.51 3.49 30.60
CA ASN A 14 -1.33 3.13 32.02
C ASN A 14 -1.70 1.66 32.37
N ILE A 15 -0.68 0.78 32.28
CA ILE A 15 -0.78 -0.69 32.33
C ILE A 15 -0.83 -1.13 33.79
N ASP A 16 -1.94 -0.89 34.46
CA ASP A 16 -2.19 -1.43 35.81
C ASP A 16 -3.58 -2.06 35.95
N SER A 17 -4.24 -2.33 34.82
CA SER A 17 -5.42 -3.20 34.76
C SER A 17 -5.01 -4.60 34.27
N PRO A 18 -5.52 -5.68 34.88
CA PRO A 18 -5.16 -7.04 34.51
C PRO A 18 -5.49 -7.25 33.03
N LEU A 19 -4.50 -7.72 32.24
CA LEU A 19 -4.67 -7.98 30.81
C LEU A 19 -5.91 -8.86 30.58
N PRO A 20 -6.91 -8.40 29.78
CA PRO A 20 -8.01 -9.25 29.37
C PRO A 20 -7.48 -10.44 28.57
N SER A 21 -8.15 -11.59 28.67
CA SER A 21 -7.79 -12.75 27.85
C SER A 21 -7.84 -12.39 26.35
N PRO A 22 -7.01 -12.97 25.47
CA PRO A 22 -6.94 -12.61 24.04
C PRO A 22 -8.29 -12.70 23.29
N SER A 23 -9.22 -13.50 23.82
CA SER A 23 -10.60 -13.66 23.35
C SER A 23 -11.54 -12.49 23.66
N GLU A 24 -11.21 -11.62 24.62
CA GLU A 24 -12.10 -10.58 25.16
C GLU A 24 -11.72 -9.15 24.73
N LEU A 25 -10.62 -8.97 24.02
CA LEU A 25 -10.18 -7.66 23.55
C LEU A 25 -11.13 -7.10 22.48
N ASN A 26 -11.52 -5.83 22.64
CA ASN A 26 -12.28 -5.11 21.63
C ASN A 26 -11.40 -4.79 20.40
N ALA A 27 -12.02 -4.41 19.27
CA ALA A 27 -11.30 -4.18 18.02
C ALA A 27 -10.22 -3.07 18.13
N ARG A 28 -10.46 -2.05 18.96
CA ARG A 28 -9.51 -0.95 19.19
C ARG A 28 -8.28 -1.45 19.95
N GLN A 29 -8.48 -2.19 21.03
CA GLN A 29 -7.40 -2.77 21.83
C GLN A 29 -6.53 -3.72 21.01
N LYS A 30 -7.14 -4.55 20.16
CA LYS A 30 -6.40 -5.41 19.22
C LYS A 30 -5.51 -4.60 18.27
N ALA A 31 -6.04 -3.51 17.72
CA ALA A 31 -5.26 -2.62 16.85
C ALA A 31 -4.10 -1.93 17.61
N GLU A 32 -4.35 -1.45 18.83
CA GLU A 32 -3.31 -0.84 19.68
C GLU A 32 -2.18 -1.82 19.99
N VAL A 33 -2.51 -3.07 20.32
CA VAL A 33 -1.51 -4.14 20.54
C VAL A 33 -0.69 -4.40 19.29
N GLU A 34 -1.32 -4.56 18.12
CA GLU A 34 -0.57 -4.78 16.85
C GLU A 34 0.40 -3.63 16.56
N VAL A 35 -0.03 -2.37 16.77
CA VAL A 35 0.81 -1.19 16.54
C VAL A 35 1.99 -1.17 17.50
N ILE A 36 1.76 -1.38 18.80
CA ILE A 36 2.81 -1.40 19.82
C ILE A 36 3.82 -2.52 19.50
N GLU A 37 3.34 -3.73 19.21
CA GLU A 37 4.22 -4.86 18.88
C GLU A 37 5.06 -4.60 17.62
N TYR A 38 4.45 -4.02 16.58
CA TYR A 38 5.17 -3.69 15.34
C TYR A 38 6.26 -2.64 15.57
N LEU A 39 5.98 -1.60 16.36
CA LEU A 39 6.97 -0.54 16.65
C LEU A 39 8.18 -1.07 17.43
N HIS A 40 7.99 -2.11 18.26
CA HIS A 40 9.07 -2.78 18.99
C HIS A 40 9.74 -3.90 18.18
N ALA A 41 9.18 -4.29 17.03
CA ALA A 41 9.74 -5.35 16.20
C ALA A 41 11.04 -4.90 15.51
N THR A 42 11.86 -5.89 15.16
CA THR A 42 13.09 -5.64 14.39
C THR A 42 12.75 -4.98 13.06
N LYS A 43 13.42 -3.86 12.76
CA LYS A 43 13.24 -3.13 11.51
C LYS A 43 13.64 -3.98 10.31
N LEU A 44 12.89 -3.83 9.22
CA LEU A 44 13.21 -4.45 7.95
C LEU A 44 14.59 -4.01 7.46
N SER A 45 15.41 -4.96 7.01
CA SER A 45 16.74 -4.66 6.46
C SER A 45 16.66 -3.81 5.19
N VAL A 46 17.64 -2.94 5.01
CA VAL A 46 17.78 -2.12 3.79
C VAL A 46 17.95 -3.05 2.58
N GLY A 47 17.10 -2.86 1.56
CA GLY A 47 17.10 -3.66 0.34
C GLY A 47 16.08 -4.82 0.34
N SER A 48 15.40 -5.07 1.45
CA SER A 48 14.27 -6.00 1.47
C SER A 48 13.00 -5.36 0.94
N ASP A 49 12.14 -6.16 0.31
CA ASP A 49 10.86 -5.70 -0.24
C ASP A 49 9.81 -5.49 0.89
N PRO A 50 9.36 -4.24 1.13
CA PRO A 50 8.33 -3.96 2.13
C PRO A 50 6.98 -4.62 1.82
N PHE A 51 6.66 -4.87 0.55
CA PHE A 51 5.44 -5.56 0.18
C PHE A 51 5.48 -7.04 0.59
N MET A 52 6.62 -7.71 0.41
CA MET A 52 6.84 -9.08 0.87
C MET A 52 6.76 -9.19 2.40
N PHE A 53 7.26 -8.19 3.12
CA PHE A 53 7.13 -8.13 4.58
C PHE A 53 5.67 -8.20 5.04
N TRP A 54 4.75 -7.47 4.38
CA TRP A 54 3.33 -7.43 4.74
C TRP A 54 2.47 -8.53 4.11
N THR A 55 3.04 -9.37 3.24
CA THR A 55 2.31 -10.49 2.59
C THR A 55 2.70 -11.87 3.11
N GLY A 56 3.86 -12.01 3.77
CA GLY A 56 4.32 -13.24 4.39
C GLY A 56 3.82 -13.46 5.82
N GLU A 57 4.69 -13.99 6.67
CA GLU A 57 4.39 -14.39 8.06
C GLU A 57 3.90 -13.23 8.94
N ASN A 58 4.39 -12.01 8.71
CA ASN A 58 3.95 -10.83 9.49
C ASN A 58 2.50 -10.46 9.21
N ALA A 59 1.91 -10.89 8.07
CA ALA A 59 0.49 -10.69 7.79
C ALA A 59 -0.41 -11.49 8.74
N ILE A 60 0.09 -12.63 9.21
CA ILE A 60 -0.60 -13.49 10.19
C ILE A 60 -0.43 -12.89 11.59
N LYS A 61 0.75 -12.31 11.87
CA LYS A 61 1.07 -11.68 13.16
C LYS A 61 0.31 -10.38 13.39
N TRP A 62 0.20 -9.53 12.37
CA TRP A 62 -0.47 -8.22 12.45
C TRP A 62 -1.52 -8.08 11.34
N PRO A 63 -2.65 -8.80 11.44
CA PRO A 63 -3.66 -8.85 10.38
C PRO A 63 -4.33 -7.50 10.09
N LEU A 64 -4.60 -6.69 11.12
CA LEU A 64 -5.21 -5.37 10.94
C LEU A 64 -4.22 -4.42 10.26
N LEU A 65 -2.98 -4.40 10.74
CA LEU A 65 -1.94 -3.54 10.19
C LEU A 65 -1.53 -3.95 8.77
N ALA A 66 -1.42 -5.25 8.49
CA ALA A 66 -1.10 -5.77 7.16
C ALA A 66 -2.17 -5.40 6.12
N THR A 67 -3.44 -5.37 6.51
CA THR A 67 -4.53 -4.94 5.63
C THR A 67 -4.35 -3.49 5.21
N LEU A 68 -4.00 -2.61 6.15
CA LEU A 68 -3.73 -1.21 5.86
C LEU A 68 -2.44 -1.06 5.04
N ALA A 69 -1.37 -1.75 5.43
CA ALA A 69 -0.09 -1.66 4.74
C ALA A 69 -0.20 -2.05 3.26
N LYS A 70 -0.90 -3.16 2.94
CA LYS A 70 -1.16 -3.57 1.55
C LYS A 70 -1.94 -2.51 0.77
N LYS A 71 -2.93 -1.87 1.41
CA LYS A 71 -3.72 -0.79 0.78
C LYS A 71 -2.83 0.41 0.46
N TYR A 72 -2.04 0.89 1.42
CA TYR A 72 -1.26 2.11 1.24
C TYR A 72 0.05 1.91 0.44
N PHE A 73 0.64 0.71 0.44
CA PHE A 73 1.83 0.42 -0.37
C PHE A 73 1.53 0.17 -1.85
N SER A 74 0.26 -0.02 -2.22
CA SER A 74 -0.15 -0.20 -3.62
C SER A 74 -0.13 1.11 -4.43
N ALA A 75 -0.15 2.27 -3.77
CA ALA A 75 -0.12 3.55 -4.45
C ALA A 75 1.33 3.96 -4.78
N PRO A 76 1.63 4.41 -6.02
CA PRO A 76 2.93 4.98 -6.33
C PRO A 76 3.13 6.26 -5.50
N ALA A 77 4.37 6.47 -5.03
CA ALA A 77 4.72 7.65 -4.22
C ALA A 77 4.68 8.97 -5.01
N THR A 78 4.55 8.91 -6.34
CA THR A 78 4.63 10.06 -7.24
C THR A 78 3.50 10.05 -8.26
N SER A 79 3.15 11.22 -8.79
CA SER A 79 2.26 11.38 -9.94
C SER A 79 2.90 10.98 -11.27
N SER A 80 4.17 10.57 -11.27
CA SER A 80 4.92 10.32 -12.51
C SER A 80 4.29 9.24 -13.39
N GLU A 81 3.57 8.27 -12.81
CA GLU A 81 2.83 7.25 -13.56
C GLU A 81 1.61 7.82 -14.30
N SER A 82 0.89 8.79 -13.72
CA SER A 82 -0.22 9.42 -14.42
C SER A 82 0.28 10.35 -15.53
N GLU A 83 1.40 11.04 -15.32
CA GLU A 83 2.07 11.85 -16.36
C GLU A 83 2.57 10.97 -17.52
N LEU A 84 3.15 9.81 -17.24
CA LEU A 84 3.55 8.83 -18.25
C LEU A 84 2.34 8.33 -19.07
N LEU A 85 1.21 8.07 -18.39
CA LEU A 85 -0.04 7.68 -19.05
C LEU A 85 -0.51 8.77 -20.01
N PHE A 86 -0.51 10.04 -19.59
CA PHE A 86 -0.92 11.16 -20.45
C PHE A 86 0.04 11.40 -21.62
N SER A 87 1.35 11.24 -21.40
CA SER A 87 2.34 11.32 -22.47
C SER A 87 2.12 10.21 -23.52
N THR A 88 1.89 8.97 -23.06
CA THR A 88 1.57 7.83 -23.92
C THR A 88 0.25 8.05 -24.68
N ALA A 89 -0.76 8.63 -24.02
CA ALA A 89 -2.01 9.02 -24.66
C ALA A 89 -1.76 10.03 -25.79
N GLY A 90 -0.92 11.03 -25.56
CA GLY A 90 -0.50 11.99 -26.58
C GLY A 90 0.17 11.33 -27.80
N GLN A 91 0.96 10.28 -27.58
CA GLN A 91 1.57 9.52 -28.68
C GLN A 91 0.55 8.66 -29.46
N ILE A 92 -0.41 8.04 -28.77
CA ILE A 92 -1.50 7.28 -29.41
C ILE A 92 -2.36 8.21 -30.27
N VAL A 93 -2.63 9.42 -29.74
CA VAL A 93 -3.32 10.51 -30.44
C VAL A 93 -2.32 11.34 -31.27
N SER A 94 -1.51 10.68 -32.09
CA SER A 94 -0.64 11.40 -33.04
C SER A 94 -1.47 12.00 -34.19
N ASN A 95 -0.88 12.98 -34.90
CA ASN A 95 -1.47 13.62 -36.06
C ASN A 95 -1.92 12.67 -37.19
N LEU A 96 -1.46 11.41 -37.19
CA LEU A 96 -1.83 10.38 -38.16
C LEU A 96 -3.14 9.64 -37.78
N ARG A 97 -3.66 9.81 -36.56
CA ARG A 97 -4.83 9.08 -36.03
C ARG A 97 -5.95 10.02 -35.53
N LYS A 98 -6.21 11.11 -36.23
CA LYS A 98 -7.18 12.18 -35.85
C LYS A 98 -8.66 11.74 -35.79
N ARG A 99 -9.00 10.49 -36.10
CA ARG A 99 -10.39 9.95 -36.09
C ARG A 99 -10.66 8.95 -34.97
N LEU A 100 -9.76 8.80 -34.00
CA LEU A 100 -10.03 7.95 -32.82
C LEU A 100 -11.02 8.66 -31.90
N LEU A 101 -12.11 7.97 -31.59
CA LEU A 101 -13.05 8.40 -30.55
C LEU A 101 -12.37 8.27 -29.16
N PRO A 102 -12.72 9.14 -28.19
CA PRO A 102 -12.18 9.08 -26.83
C PRO A 102 -12.26 7.69 -26.19
N GLU A 103 -13.36 6.98 -26.40
CA GLU A 103 -13.59 5.64 -25.83
C GLU A 103 -12.62 4.60 -26.40
N ASN A 104 -12.16 4.79 -27.64
CA ASN A 104 -11.18 3.90 -28.26
C ASN A 104 -9.77 4.21 -27.76
N ILE A 105 -9.47 5.47 -27.45
CA ILE A 105 -8.18 5.87 -26.86
C ILE A 105 -8.04 5.27 -25.47
N GLU A 106 -9.09 5.33 -24.65
CA GLU A 106 -9.11 4.72 -23.31
C GLU A 106 -8.83 3.21 -23.38
N LYS A 107 -9.51 2.49 -24.29
CA LYS A 107 -9.27 1.04 -24.49
C LYS A 107 -7.84 0.74 -24.93
N LEU A 108 -7.29 1.53 -25.85
CA LEU A 108 -5.91 1.35 -26.32
C LEU A 108 -4.89 1.61 -25.20
N LEU A 109 -5.11 2.65 -24.38
CA LEU A 109 -4.27 2.92 -23.21
C LEU A 109 -4.34 1.80 -22.18
N PHE A 110 -5.55 1.33 -21.87
CA PHE A 110 -5.76 0.21 -20.98
C PHE A 110 -5.00 -1.03 -21.46
N LEU A 111 -5.14 -1.39 -22.73
CA LEU A 111 -4.43 -2.53 -23.32
C LEU A 111 -2.91 -2.32 -23.30
N HIS A 112 -2.42 -1.15 -23.73
CA HIS A 112 -0.98 -0.87 -23.78
C HIS A 112 -0.29 -1.02 -22.42
N HIS A 113 -0.94 -0.58 -21.34
CA HIS A 113 -0.37 -0.67 -20.01
C HIS A 113 -0.51 -2.09 -19.42
N ASN A 114 -1.68 -2.70 -19.54
CA ASN A 114 -1.97 -3.98 -18.87
C ASN A 114 -1.44 -5.21 -19.61
N LEU A 115 -1.29 -5.18 -20.95
CA LEU A 115 -0.80 -6.35 -21.70
C LEU A 115 0.62 -6.77 -21.29
N LYS A 116 1.45 -5.81 -20.84
CA LYS A 116 2.79 -6.08 -20.30
C LYS A 116 2.75 -6.95 -19.02
N ILE A 117 1.71 -6.78 -18.20
CA ILE A 117 1.49 -7.58 -16.98
C ILE A 117 1.25 -9.05 -17.33
N TYR A 118 0.65 -9.32 -18.50
CA TYR A 118 0.37 -10.66 -19.01
C TYR A 118 1.47 -11.23 -19.89
N ASN A 119 2.69 -10.68 -19.85
CA ASN A 119 3.82 -11.09 -20.69
C ASN A 119 3.51 -11.12 -22.21
N PHE A 120 2.62 -10.24 -22.68
CA PHE A 120 2.31 -10.14 -24.09
C PHE A 120 3.47 -9.44 -24.84
N CYS A 121 4.11 -10.15 -25.78
CA CYS A 121 5.14 -9.59 -26.65
C CYS A 121 4.51 -9.05 -27.94
N TYR A 122 4.89 -7.83 -28.32
CA TYR A 122 4.57 -7.30 -29.65
C TYR A 122 5.68 -7.76 -30.61
N GLU A 123 5.35 -8.70 -31.50
CA GLU A 123 6.21 -9.08 -32.63
C GLU A 123 6.38 -7.93 -33.63
#